data_AF-A0A7V8DHN8-F1
#
_entry.id   AF-A0A7V8DHN8-F1
#
_cell.length_a   1.000
_cell.length_b   1.000
_cell.length_c   1.000
_cell.angle_alpha   90.00
_cell.angle_beta   90.00
_cell.angle_gamma   90.00
#
_symmetry.space_group_name_H-M   'P 1'
#
loop_
_entity.id
_entity.type
_entity.pdbx_description
1 polymer ?
#
loop_
_entity_poly.entity_id
_entity_poly.type
_entity_poly.pdbx_seq_one_letter_code
_entity_poly.pdbx_strand_id
1 'polypeptide(L)'
;GSRFDVATSSIIITSHAIPGFLFAIMLIIFFAGGRYLDWFPLRGLTSDDWQILTWPERIADYFWHITLPVTAMTIGSFATLTLLTKNAFLDEIGKQYVITARAKGLSERQVLYGHVFRNAMLLVVAAFPRTLVSLLFTGSVLIEVIFSLDGLGLLGFEAAQHRDYPVVFGTLYFFGLIGLLLNVISDVTLHLVDPRIDFERKET
;
A
#
# COMPACT_ATOMS: atom_id res chain seq x y z
N GLY A 1 -26.52 -1.50 6.41
CA GLY A 1 -25.77 -1.45 5.14
C GLY A 1 -26.63 -1.99 4.02
N SER A 2 -26.46 -1.46 2.80
CA SER A 2 -27.08 -2.06 1.61
C SER A 2 -26.50 -3.47 1.36
N ARG A 3 -27.20 -4.32 0.60
CA ARG A 3 -26.69 -5.66 0.23
C ARG A 3 -25.32 -5.59 -0.46
N PHE A 4 -25.06 -4.51 -1.18
CA PHE A 4 -23.76 -4.22 -1.80
C PHE A 4 -22.66 -4.01 -0.76
N ASP A 5 -22.91 -3.19 0.27
CA ASP A 5 -21.93 -2.93 1.35
C ASP A 5 -21.58 -4.19 2.14
N VAL A 6 -22.56 -5.07 2.37
CA VAL A 6 -22.32 -6.37 3.02
C VAL A 6 -21.49 -7.28 2.13
N ALA A 7 -21.81 -7.37 0.83
CA ALA A 7 -21.06 -8.21 -0.10
C ALA A 7 -19.60 -7.76 -0.26
N THR A 8 -19.37 -6.45 -0.48
CA THR A 8 -18.02 -5.91 -0.63
C THR A 8 -17.20 -6.02 0.65
N SER A 9 -17.79 -5.74 1.81
CA SER A 9 -17.11 -5.89 3.10
C SER A 9 -16.72 -7.34 3.36
N SER A 10 -17.62 -8.29 3.06
CA SER A 10 -17.33 -9.73 3.21
C SER A 10 -16.21 -10.19 2.28
N ILE A 11 -16.20 -9.72 1.02
CA ILE A 11 -15.10 -10.01 0.09
C ILE A 11 -13.78 -9.47 0.66
N ILE A 12 -13.75 -8.20 1.09
CA ILE A 12 -12.54 -7.56 1.63
C ILE A 12 -12.02 -8.31 2.86
N ILE A 13 -12.89 -8.67 3.79
CA ILE A 13 -12.51 -9.41 5.00
C ILE A 13 -11.99 -10.80 4.65
N THR A 14 -12.61 -11.48 3.68
CA THR A 14 -12.17 -12.80 3.22
C THR A 14 -10.81 -12.71 2.52
N SER A 15 -10.62 -11.72 1.65
CA SER A 15 -9.34 -11.44 0.99
C SER A 15 -8.24 -11.09 2.00
N HIS A 16 -8.57 -10.39 3.09
CA HIS A 16 -7.62 -10.06 4.14
C HIS A 16 -7.07 -11.31 4.86
N ALA A 17 -7.84 -12.40 4.91
CA ALA A 17 -7.40 -13.65 5.50
C ALA A 17 -6.39 -14.41 4.62
N ILE A 18 -6.26 -14.05 3.34
CA ILE A 18 -5.31 -14.67 2.41
C ILE A 18 -3.97 -13.93 2.53
N PRO A 19 -2.88 -14.61 2.95
CA PRO A 19 -1.54 -14.03 2.91
C PRO A 19 -1.16 -13.54 1.51
N GLY A 20 -0.54 -12.36 1.42
CA GLY A 20 -0.20 -11.75 0.12
C GLY A 20 0.66 -12.63 -0.78
N PHE A 21 1.55 -13.46 -0.22
CA PHE A 21 2.35 -14.39 -1.01
C PHE A 21 1.53 -15.54 -1.62
N LEU A 22 0.45 -16.01 -0.97
CA LEU A 22 -0.44 -16.99 -1.58
C LEU A 22 -1.18 -16.38 -2.76
N PHE A 23 -1.57 -15.11 -2.64
CA PHE A 23 -2.14 -14.38 -3.75
C PHE A 23 -1.14 -14.21 -4.90
N ALA A 24 0.13 -13.94 -4.61
CA ALA A 24 1.20 -13.94 -5.62
C ALA A 24 1.29 -15.26 -6.39
N ILE A 25 1.26 -16.40 -5.67
CA ILE A 25 1.28 -17.73 -6.29
C ILE A 25 0.06 -17.92 -7.20
N MET A 26 -1.14 -17.53 -6.74
CA MET A 26 -2.35 -17.61 -7.55
C MET A 26 -2.24 -16.76 -8.83
N LEU A 27 -1.70 -15.54 -8.73
CA LEU A 27 -1.49 -14.66 -9.87
C LEU A 27 -0.54 -15.30 -10.88
N ILE A 28 0.60 -15.84 -10.45
CA ILE A 28 1.54 -16.52 -11.34
C ILE A 28 0.88 -17.70 -12.05
N ILE A 29 0.21 -18.58 -11.30
CA ILE A 29 -0.41 -19.78 -11.90
C ILE A 29 -1.43 -19.40 -12.99
N PHE A 30 -2.21 -18.35 -12.75
CA PHE A 30 -3.30 -17.98 -13.64
C PHE A 30 -2.88 -17.06 -14.80
N PHE A 31 -1.89 -16.19 -14.59
CA PHE A 31 -1.53 -15.11 -15.53
C PHE A 31 -0.15 -15.23 -16.17
N ALA A 32 0.72 -16.09 -15.65
CA ALA A 32 2.08 -16.29 -16.17
C ALA A 32 2.45 -17.77 -16.37
N GLY A 33 1.66 -18.71 -15.84
CA GLY A 33 2.00 -20.13 -15.81
C GLY A 33 1.86 -20.87 -17.14
N GLY A 34 1.51 -20.20 -18.25
CA GLY A 34 1.29 -20.82 -19.57
C GLY A 34 0.07 -21.75 -19.69
N ARG A 35 -0.55 -22.15 -18.57
CA ARG A 35 -1.70 -23.08 -18.54
C ARG A 35 -3.05 -22.40 -18.72
N TYR A 36 -3.18 -21.16 -18.25
CA TYR A 36 -4.42 -20.40 -18.29
C TYR A 36 -4.24 -19.16 -19.16
N LEU A 37 -4.10 -17.98 -18.55
CA LEU A 37 -3.78 -16.74 -19.25
C LEU A 37 -2.25 -16.61 -19.19
N ASP A 38 -1.60 -16.50 -20.34
CA ASP A 38 -0.15 -16.34 -20.45
C ASP A 38 0.16 -14.89 -20.84
N TRP A 39 -0.27 -13.97 -19.98
CA TRP A 39 -0.28 -12.53 -20.27
C TRP A 39 0.91 -11.80 -19.69
N PHE A 40 1.54 -12.35 -18.65
CA PHE A 40 2.60 -11.69 -17.90
C PHE A 40 3.80 -12.61 -17.75
N PRO A 41 5.00 -12.05 -17.57
CA PRO A 41 6.20 -12.83 -17.35
C PRO A 41 6.16 -13.54 -15.99
N LEU A 42 6.83 -14.69 -15.94
CA LEU A 42 6.93 -15.54 -14.75
C LEU A 42 7.84 -14.93 -13.66
N ARG A 43 8.87 -14.19 -14.07
CA ARG A 43 9.96 -13.75 -13.19
C ARG A 43 10.75 -12.60 -13.80
N GLY A 44 11.55 -11.94 -12.97
CA GLY A 44 12.47 -10.87 -13.36
C GLY A 44 11.77 -9.52 -13.52
N LEU A 45 12.57 -8.46 -13.66
CA LEU A 45 12.10 -7.07 -13.83
C LEU A 45 12.08 -6.62 -15.29
N THR A 46 12.75 -7.34 -16.19
CA THR A 46 12.94 -6.97 -17.59
C THR A 46 13.10 -8.21 -18.46
N SER A 47 12.71 -8.11 -19.73
CA SER A 47 12.94 -9.16 -20.73
C SER A 47 14.43 -9.34 -21.08
N ASP A 48 14.79 -10.51 -21.62
CA ASP A 48 16.18 -10.84 -22.02
C ASP A 48 16.74 -9.88 -23.10
N ASP A 49 15.86 -9.31 -23.93
CA ASP A 49 16.18 -8.37 -25.01
C ASP A 49 16.19 -6.89 -24.59
N TRP A 50 16.10 -6.61 -23.28
CA TRP A 50 16.05 -5.25 -22.72
C TRP A 50 17.07 -4.26 -23.30
N GLN A 51 18.29 -4.72 -23.56
CA GLN A 51 19.37 -3.87 -24.07
C GLN A 51 19.10 -3.35 -25.48
N ILE A 52 18.28 -4.05 -26.25
CA ILE A 52 17.98 -3.75 -27.66
C ILE A 52 16.69 -2.92 -27.78
N LEU A 53 15.82 -2.96 -26.76
CA LEU A 53 14.58 -2.19 -26.70
C LEU A 53 14.82 -0.68 -26.73
N THR A 54 13.93 0.04 -27.42
CA THR A 54 13.88 1.50 -27.38
C THR A 54 13.41 2.00 -26.01
N TRP A 55 13.66 3.27 -25.69
CA TRP A 55 13.32 3.83 -24.37
C TRP A 55 11.82 3.69 -23.99
N PRO A 56 10.85 3.92 -24.90
CA PRO A 56 9.43 3.67 -24.59
C PRO A 56 9.10 2.19 -24.36
N GLU A 57 9.71 1.29 -25.13
CA GLU A 57 9.51 -0.15 -24.99
C GLU A 57 10.08 -0.67 -23.67
N ARG A 58 11.23 -0.16 -23.23
CA ARG A 58 11.78 -0.43 -21.90
C ARG A 58 10.82 -0.04 -20.78
N ILE A 59 10.16 1.11 -20.89
CA ILE A 59 9.17 1.52 -19.87
C ILE A 59 8.00 0.53 -19.86
N ALA A 60 7.46 0.19 -21.03
CA ALA A 60 6.35 -0.74 -21.14
C ALA A 60 6.72 -2.14 -20.60
N ASP A 61 7.90 -2.64 -20.96
CA ASP A 61 8.44 -3.93 -20.51
C ASP A 61 8.60 -3.96 -18.99
N TYR A 62 9.14 -2.90 -18.39
CA TYR A 62 9.29 -2.82 -16.93
C TYR A 62 7.93 -2.81 -16.21
N PHE A 63 6.96 -2.04 -16.69
CA PHE A 63 5.61 -2.04 -16.11
C PHE A 63 4.92 -3.38 -16.29
N TRP A 64 5.17 -4.06 -17.41
CA TRP A 64 4.64 -5.40 -17.67
C TRP A 64 5.17 -6.41 -16.63
N HIS A 65 6.47 -6.40 -16.34
CA HIS A 65 7.09 -7.26 -15.35
C HIS A 65 6.65 -6.94 -13.90
N ILE A 66 6.55 -5.65 -13.56
CA ILE A 66 6.25 -5.24 -12.19
C ILE A 66 4.77 -5.37 -11.81
N THR A 67 3.88 -5.56 -12.80
CA THR A 67 2.42 -5.57 -12.59
C THR A 67 2.00 -6.65 -11.58
N LEU A 68 2.41 -7.91 -11.78
CA LEU A 68 2.01 -9.00 -10.88
C LEU A 68 2.61 -8.87 -9.47
N PRO A 69 3.93 -8.60 -9.29
CA PRO A 69 4.51 -8.33 -7.97
C PRO A 69 3.79 -7.21 -7.22
N VAL A 70 3.58 -6.06 -7.86
CA VAL A 70 2.93 -4.90 -7.23
C VAL A 70 1.47 -5.19 -6.90
N THR A 71 0.75 -5.88 -7.77
CA THR A 71 -0.63 -6.30 -7.51
C THR A 71 -0.71 -7.24 -6.30
N ALA A 72 0.25 -8.17 -6.17
CA ALA A 72 0.32 -9.06 -5.01
C ALA A 72 0.66 -8.31 -3.70
N MET A 73 1.56 -7.32 -3.76
CA MET A 73 1.92 -6.51 -2.58
C MET A 73 0.77 -5.60 -2.15
N THR A 74 0.08 -4.99 -3.10
CA THR A 74 -0.99 -4.01 -2.84
C THR A 74 -2.23 -4.66 -2.25
N ILE A 75 -2.58 -5.90 -2.63
CA ILE A 75 -3.82 -6.54 -2.15
C ILE A 75 -3.83 -6.73 -0.63
N GLY A 76 -2.67 -7.03 -0.03
CA GLY A 76 -2.56 -7.20 1.43
C GLY A 76 -2.85 -5.90 2.18
N SER A 77 -2.36 -4.77 1.66
CA SER A 77 -2.60 -3.44 2.25
C SER A 77 -3.98 -2.87 1.87
N PHE A 78 -4.52 -3.27 0.73
CA PHE A 78 -5.80 -2.78 0.21
C PHE A 78 -6.96 -3.05 1.18
N ALA A 79 -7.03 -4.27 1.73
CA ALA A 79 -8.10 -4.62 2.67
C ALA A 79 -8.05 -3.78 3.95
N THR A 80 -6.85 -3.64 4.54
CA THR A 80 -6.61 -2.80 5.72
C THR A 80 -6.96 -1.35 5.45
N LEU A 81 -6.51 -0.79 4.32
CA LEU A 81 -6.77 0.60 3.95
C LEU A 81 -8.26 0.85 3.71
N THR A 82 -8.97 -0.11 3.10
CA THR A 82 -10.41 0.02 2.84
C THR A 82 -11.21 -0.01 4.13
N LEU A 83 -10.89 -0.94 5.05
CA LEU A 83 -11.55 -1.00 6.36
C LEU A 83 -11.24 0.24 7.20
N LEU A 84 -10.00 0.71 7.20
CA LEU A 84 -9.60 1.95 7.87
C LEU A 84 -10.40 3.14 7.32
N THR A 85 -10.48 3.26 5.99
CA THR A 85 -11.24 4.34 5.34
C THR A 85 -12.72 4.24 5.70
N LYS A 86 -13.32 3.05 5.63
CA LYS A 86 -14.72 2.85 6.00
C LYS A 86 -14.99 3.30 7.44
N ASN A 87 -14.15 2.88 8.38
CA ASN A 87 -14.30 3.22 9.80
C ASN A 87 -14.12 4.73 10.02
N ALA A 88 -13.11 5.35 9.39
CA ALA A 88 -12.88 6.80 9.46
C ALA A 88 -14.12 7.60 9.03
N PHE A 89 -14.76 7.19 7.94
CA PHE A 89 -15.98 7.85 7.45
C PHE A 89 -17.17 7.64 8.40
N LEU A 90 -17.34 6.42 8.93
CA LEU A 90 -18.41 6.13 9.88
C LEU A 90 -18.27 6.96 11.17
N ASP A 91 -17.05 7.13 11.65
CA ASP A 91 -16.74 7.94 12.84
C ASP A 91 -17.03 9.44 12.61
N GLU A 92 -16.72 9.97 11.42
CA GLU A 92 -17.00 11.37 11.09
C GLU A 92 -18.50 11.67 10.91
N ILE A 93 -19.28 10.73 10.33
CA ILE A 93 -20.72 10.93 10.04
C ILE A 93 -21.54 11.19 11.32
N GLY A 94 -21.14 10.64 12.46
CA GLY A 94 -21.83 10.78 13.74
C GLY A 94 -21.57 12.09 14.48
N LYS A 95 -20.64 12.94 14.00
CA LYS A 95 -20.18 14.12 14.75
C LYS A 95 -21.14 15.31 14.65
N GLN A 96 -21.13 16.15 15.68
CA GLN A 96 -22.03 17.31 15.81
C GLN A 96 -21.92 18.30 14.64
N TYR A 97 -20.74 18.47 14.04
CA TYR A 97 -20.58 19.36 12.90
C TYR A 97 -21.35 18.87 11.65
N VAL A 98 -21.51 17.55 11.49
CA VAL A 98 -22.29 16.93 10.40
C VAL A 98 -23.78 17.18 10.62
N ILE A 99 -24.26 16.97 11.85
CA ILE A 99 -25.66 17.25 12.23
C ILE A 99 -25.98 18.74 12.00
N THR A 100 -25.07 19.62 12.40
CA THR A 100 -25.21 21.07 12.18
C THR A 100 -25.22 21.42 10.70
N ALA A 101 -24.36 20.81 9.89
CA ALA A 101 -24.32 21.01 8.45
C ALA A 101 -25.63 20.59 7.77
N ARG A 102 -26.19 19.44 8.16
CA ARG A 102 -27.52 18.99 7.71
C ARG A 102 -28.63 19.94 8.15
N ALA A 103 -28.59 20.42 9.40
CA ALA A 103 -29.58 21.38 9.92
C ALA A 103 -29.54 22.74 9.19
N LYS A 104 -28.39 23.12 8.63
CA LYS A 104 -28.23 24.30 7.76
C LYS A 104 -28.78 24.10 6.33
N GLY A 105 -29.32 22.92 6.00
CA GLY A 105 -29.91 22.63 4.69
C GLY A 105 -28.90 22.17 3.62
N LEU A 106 -27.68 21.81 4.01
CA LEU A 106 -26.71 21.23 3.07
C LEU A 106 -27.18 19.84 2.60
N SER A 107 -27.03 19.57 1.30
CA SER A 107 -27.31 18.25 0.73
C SER A 107 -26.33 17.19 1.23
N GLU A 108 -26.74 15.91 1.25
CA GLU A 108 -25.87 14.80 1.67
C GLU A 108 -24.54 14.77 0.90
N ARG A 109 -24.53 15.13 -0.38
CA ARG A 109 -23.30 15.19 -1.19
C ARG A 109 -22.37 16.31 -0.74
N GLN A 110 -22.91 17.48 -0.38
CA GLN A 110 -22.12 18.60 0.14
C GLN A 110 -21.56 18.28 1.52
N VAL A 111 -22.35 17.63 2.38
CA VAL A 111 -21.90 17.18 3.70
C VAL A 111 -20.81 16.13 3.58
N LEU A 112 -20.99 15.14 2.70
CA LEU A 112 -20.03 14.07 2.46
C LEU A 112 -18.70 14.61 1.95
N TYR A 113 -18.67 15.27 0.79
CA TYR A 113 -17.40 15.70 0.18
C TYR A 113 -16.81 16.96 0.83
N GLY A 114 -17.64 17.86 1.35
CA GLY A 114 -17.19 19.14 1.92
C GLY A 114 -16.74 19.05 3.37
N HIS A 115 -17.34 18.15 4.16
CA HIS A 115 -17.05 18.06 5.60
C HIS A 115 -16.53 16.69 6.01
N VAL A 116 -17.25 15.61 5.70
CA VAL A 116 -16.88 14.26 6.16
C VAL A 116 -15.59 13.76 5.50
N PHE A 117 -15.49 13.84 4.17
CA PHE A 117 -14.36 13.35 3.39
C PHE A 117 -13.06 14.01 3.81
N ARG A 118 -13.05 15.35 3.90
CA ARG A 118 -11.85 16.10 4.29
C ARG A 118 -11.32 15.68 5.65
N ASN A 119 -12.19 15.47 6.63
CA ASN A 119 -11.79 15.09 7.99
C ASN A 119 -11.43 13.59 8.09
N ALA A 120 -12.21 12.71 7.47
CA ALA A 120 -11.96 11.28 7.50
C ALA A 120 -10.65 10.90 6.78
N MET A 121 -10.32 11.60 5.70
CA MET A 121 -9.09 11.36 4.94
C MET A 121 -7.82 11.72 5.73
N LEU A 122 -7.90 12.57 6.76
CA LEU A 122 -6.73 12.85 7.61
C LEU A 122 -6.19 11.58 8.27
N LEU A 123 -7.08 10.71 8.75
CA LEU A 123 -6.70 9.43 9.36
C LEU A 123 -6.05 8.50 8.33
N VAL A 124 -6.59 8.48 7.11
CA VAL A 124 -6.09 7.64 6.00
C VAL A 124 -4.72 8.12 5.55
N VAL A 125 -4.54 9.43 5.36
CA VAL A 125 -3.26 10.05 4.99
C VAL A 125 -2.21 9.84 6.08
N ALA A 126 -2.59 9.95 7.35
CA ALA A 126 -1.69 9.68 8.49
C ALA A 126 -1.22 8.22 8.55
N ALA A 127 -2.01 7.28 8.01
CA ALA A 127 -1.66 5.87 7.97
C ALA A 127 -0.74 5.50 6.79
N PHE A 128 -0.76 6.29 5.71
CA PHE A 128 -0.01 6.01 4.47
C PHE A 128 1.50 5.74 4.66
N PRO A 129 2.26 6.54 5.44
CA PRO A 129 3.70 6.32 5.58
C PRO A 129 4.00 5.05 6.38
N ARG A 130 3.22 4.75 7.44
CA ARG A 130 3.34 3.49 8.16
C ARG A 130 3.08 2.30 7.24
N THR A 131 2.06 2.39 6.39
CA THR A 131 1.80 1.33 5.40
C THR A 131 2.91 1.22 4.37
N LEU A 132 3.50 2.33 3.93
CA LEU A 132 4.60 2.33 2.95
C LEU A 132 5.88 1.75 3.56
N VAL A 133 6.23 2.12 4.79
CA VAL A 133 7.32 1.51 5.55
C VAL A 133 7.06 0.01 5.72
N SER A 134 5.86 -0.40 6.13
CA SER A 134 5.51 -1.82 6.19
C SER A 134 5.61 -2.51 4.83
N LEU A 135 5.30 -1.85 3.72
CA LEU A 135 5.44 -2.42 2.38
C LEU A 135 6.90 -2.55 1.94
N LEU A 136 7.79 -1.71 2.44
CA LEU A 136 9.23 -1.77 2.12
C LEU A 136 9.98 -2.78 3.01
N PHE A 137 9.59 -2.91 4.27
CA PHE A 137 10.23 -3.82 5.23
C PHE A 137 9.58 -5.21 5.25
N THR A 138 8.26 -5.25 5.19
CA THR A 138 7.45 -6.47 5.06
C THR A 138 7.06 -6.71 3.60
N GLY A 139 7.65 -5.96 2.66
CA GLY A 139 7.65 -6.26 1.24
C GLY A 139 8.17 -7.67 1.08
N SER A 140 7.22 -8.58 0.94
CA SER A 140 7.39 -9.95 1.39
C SER A 140 8.63 -10.54 0.72
N VAL A 141 9.64 -10.91 1.50
CA VAL A 141 10.79 -11.68 1.00
C VAL A 141 10.28 -12.86 0.16
N LEU A 142 9.11 -13.43 0.51
CA LEU A 142 8.46 -14.45 -0.31
C LEU A 142 7.99 -13.94 -1.67
N ILE A 143 7.43 -12.74 -1.78
CA ILE A 143 7.07 -12.14 -3.08
C ILE A 143 8.33 -11.90 -3.92
N GLU A 144 9.39 -11.38 -3.32
CA GLU A 144 10.68 -11.18 -4.00
C GLU A 144 11.24 -12.52 -4.50
N VAL A 145 11.23 -13.57 -3.68
CA VAL A 145 11.63 -14.94 -4.07
C VAL A 145 10.74 -15.51 -5.17
N ILE A 146 9.41 -15.38 -5.02
CA ILE A 146 8.42 -15.94 -5.96
C ILE A 146 8.58 -15.35 -7.36
N PHE A 147 8.81 -14.04 -7.47
CA PHE A 147 9.01 -13.36 -8.76
C PHE A 147 10.49 -13.25 -9.17
N SER A 148 11.41 -13.84 -8.40
CA SER A 148 12.87 -13.75 -8.61
C SER A 148 13.36 -12.30 -8.75
N LEU A 149 13.01 -11.47 -7.77
CA LEU A 149 13.39 -10.06 -7.70
C LEU A 149 14.58 -9.90 -6.74
N ASP A 150 15.59 -9.16 -7.15
CA ASP A 150 16.75 -8.79 -6.33
C ASP A 150 16.42 -7.60 -5.43
N GLY A 151 15.47 -7.79 -4.51
CA GLY A 151 15.03 -6.75 -3.59
C GLY A 151 15.89 -6.62 -2.34
N LEU A 152 15.74 -5.49 -1.64
CA LEU A 152 16.47 -5.23 -0.40
C LEU A 152 16.02 -6.15 0.74
N GLY A 153 14.78 -6.63 0.71
CA GLY A 153 14.26 -7.58 1.69
C GLY A 153 14.97 -8.92 1.59
N LEU A 154 15.07 -9.46 0.38
CA LEU A 154 15.79 -10.69 0.06
C LEU A 154 17.28 -10.54 0.37
N LEU A 155 17.91 -9.42 -0.03
CA LEU A 155 19.31 -9.15 0.27
C LEU A 155 19.61 -9.18 1.78
N GLY A 156 18.76 -8.51 2.58
CA GLY A 156 18.91 -8.52 4.04
C GLY A 156 18.69 -9.92 4.65
N PHE A 157 17.76 -10.69 4.11
CA PHE A 157 17.50 -12.06 4.54
C PHE A 157 18.66 -13.00 4.23
N GLU A 158 19.18 -12.97 3.00
CA GLU A 158 20.32 -13.78 2.57
C GLU A 158 21.57 -13.42 3.36
N ALA A 159 21.85 -12.12 3.55
CA ALA A 159 22.97 -11.66 4.37
C ALA A 159 22.87 -12.17 5.81
N ALA A 160 21.68 -12.18 6.40
CA ALA A 160 21.47 -12.73 7.74
C ALA A 160 21.72 -14.24 7.80
N GLN A 161 21.28 -15.00 6.79
CA GLN A 161 21.54 -16.45 6.69
C GLN A 161 23.03 -16.75 6.53
N HIS A 162 23.73 -15.99 5.69
CA HIS A 162 25.17 -16.13 5.45
C HIS A 162 26.05 -15.48 6.52
N ARG A 163 25.45 -14.87 7.55
CA ARG A 163 26.16 -14.12 8.61
C ARG A 163 27.06 -13.02 8.06
N ASP A 164 26.66 -12.40 6.95
CA ASP A 164 27.31 -11.22 6.40
C ASP A 164 26.86 -9.98 7.21
N TYR A 165 27.46 -9.82 8.39
CA TYR A 165 27.12 -8.73 9.30
C TYR A 165 27.24 -7.34 8.66
N PRO A 166 28.28 -7.01 7.85
CA PRO A 166 28.33 -5.75 7.13
C PRO A 166 27.07 -5.47 6.28
N VAL A 167 26.62 -6.43 5.49
CA VAL A 167 25.42 -6.26 4.63
C VAL A 167 24.15 -6.20 5.47
N VAL A 168 24.04 -7.00 6.55
CA VAL A 168 22.91 -6.92 7.48
C VAL A 168 22.81 -5.54 8.13
N PHE A 169 23.91 -4.99 8.63
CA PHE A 169 23.89 -3.64 9.22
C PHE A 169 23.65 -2.56 8.17
N GLY A 170 24.18 -2.70 6.95
CA GLY A 170 23.94 -1.79 5.84
C GLY A 170 22.47 -1.74 5.43
N THR A 171 21.84 -2.91 5.27
CA THR A 171 20.40 -3.01 4.93
C THR A 171 19.52 -2.46 6.05
N LEU A 172 19.79 -2.80 7.32
CA LEU A 172 19.09 -2.24 8.48
C LEU A 172 19.21 -0.71 8.57
N TYR A 173 20.41 -0.17 8.35
CA TYR A 173 20.64 1.27 8.32
C TYR A 173 19.84 1.95 7.21
N PHE A 174 19.89 1.40 5.99
CA PHE A 174 19.20 1.95 4.84
C PHE A 174 17.68 1.95 5.04
N PHE A 175 17.15 0.84 5.56
CA PHE A 175 15.75 0.73 5.93
C PHE A 175 15.34 1.76 6.99
N GLY A 176 16.13 1.90 8.06
CA GLY A 176 15.90 2.91 9.10
C GLY A 176 15.91 4.34 8.56
N LEU A 177 16.87 4.66 7.67
CA LEU A 177 16.98 5.96 7.04
C LEU A 177 15.76 6.28 6.16
N ILE A 178 15.34 5.34 5.31
CA ILE A 178 14.12 5.51 4.50
C ILE A 178 12.90 5.65 5.40
N GLY A 179 12.78 4.82 6.44
CA GLY A 179 11.67 4.89 7.39
C GLY A 179 11.58 6.26 8.07
N LEU A 180 12.73 6.82 8.48
CA LEU A 180 12.81 8.17 9.03
C LEU A 180 12.37 9.22 8.01
N LEU A 181 12.89 9.17 6.78
CA LEU A 181 12.52 10.11 5.72
C LEU A 181 11.02 10.05 5.40
N LEU A 182 10.43 8.86 5.33
CA LEU A 182 9.00 8.69 5.11
C LEU A 182 8.15 9.22 6.26
N ASN A 183 8.61 9.08 7.51
CA ASN A 183 7.94 9.68 8.66
C ASN A 183 8.01 11.21 8.61
N VAL A 184 9.16 11.79 8.28
CA VAL A 184 9.27 13.25 8.14
C VAL A 184 8.37 13.77 7.01
N ILE A 185 8.35 13.10 5.85
CA ILE A 185 7.44 13.44 4.75
C ILE A 185 5.98 13.32 5.18
N SER A 186 5.64 12.33 6.01
CA SER A 186 4.31 12.20 6.61
C SER A 186 3.93 13.43 7.41
N ASP A 187 4.78 13.83 8.34
CA ASP A 187 4.47 14.89 9.29
C ASP A 187 4.29 16.21 8.54
N VAL A 188 5.13 16.46 7.53
CA VAL A 188 4.97 17.60 6.60
C VAL A 188 3.66 17.49 5.82
N THR A 189 3.32 16.33 5.26
CA THR A 189 2.08 16.13 4.50
C THR A 189 0.85 16.36 5.37
N LEU A 190 0.87 15.88 6.62
CA LEU A 190 -0.22 16.09 7.57
C LEU A 190 -0.40 17.57 7.90
N HIS A 191 0.69 18.29 8.13
CA HIS A 191 0.64 19.73 8.37
C HIS A 191 0.11 20.50 7.15
N LEU A 192 0.50 20.10 5.92
CA LEU A 192 -0.01 20.73 4.70
C LEU A 192 -1.51 20.47 4.48
N VAL A 193 -2.00 19.28 4.82
CA VAL A 193 -3.42 18.90 4.63
C VAL A 193 -4.31 19.51 5.71
N ASP A 194 -3.85 19.54 6.97
CA ASP A 194 -4.50 20.24 8.06
C ASP A 194 -3.51 21.06 8.90
N PRO A 195 -3.35 22.37 8.61
CA PRO A 195 -2.43 23.24 9.34
C PRO A 195 -2.87 23.52 10.78
N ARG A 196 -4.03 22.99 11.23
CA ARG A 196 -4.46 23.02 12.64
C ARG A 196 -3.76 21.95 13.48
N ILE A 197 -3.09 21.00 12.84
CA ILE A 197 -2.21 20.03 13.50
C ILE A 197 -0.91 20.78 13.82
N ASP A 198 -0.94 21.54 14.91
CA ASP A 198 0.24 22.13 15.53
C ASP A 198 0.91 21.06 16.41
N PHE A 199 2.15 20.72 16.06
CA PHE A 199 2.98 19.78 16.83
C PHE A 199 3.43 20.35 18.19
N GLU A 200 3.07 21.60 18.52
CA GLU A 200 3.42 22.26 19.79
C GLU A 200 2.49 21.90 20.97
N ARG A 201 1.36 21.22 20.75
CA ARG A 201 0.46 20.77 21.84
C ARG A 201 0.38 19.26 21.96
N LYS A 202 1.51 18.63 22.30
CA LYS A 202 1.52 17.36 23.04
C LYS A 202 1.94 17.66 24.48
N GLU A 203 0.92 17.81 25.32
CA GLU A 203 0.88 17.61 26.78
C GLU A 203 1.90 18.38 27.65
N THR A 204 1.41 19.47 28.24
CA THR A 204 1.43 19.61 29.71
C THR A 204 0.41 18.66 30.34
#